data_AF-A0A4Z1DHY9-F1
#
_entry.id   AF-A0A4Z1DHY9-F1
#
_cell.length_a   1.000
_cell.length_b   1.000
_cell.length_c   1.000
_cell.angle_alpha   90.00
_cell.angle_beta   90.00
_cell.angle_gamma   90.00
#
_symmetry.space_group_name_H-M   'P 1'
#
loop_
_entity.id
_entity.type
_entity.pdbx_description
1 polymer ?
#
loop_
_entity_poly.entity_id
_entity_poly.type
_entity_poly.pdbx_seq_one_letter_code
_entity_poly.pdbx_strand_id
1 'polypeptide(L)'
;MRFFLDENETPAILPPLSTVFFHHEFRTAHDEGLSGVMDTELIHAVSDRGFDAIMTQDRNQLSNRDERDALIETGLHWIGHRQPDADGLLYIVTSTAAYLAAMPHILDEISNVTGAHAFHVRNLPLLKGQRVTVSRLKT
;
A
#
# COMPACT_ATOMS: atom_id res chain seq x y z
N MET A 1 2.22 -7.97 -11.70
CA MET A 1 3.00 -7.82 -10.45
C MET A 1 2.20 -8.37 -9.29
N ARG A 2 2.87 -8.77 -8.22
CA ARG A 2 2.29 -9.32 -6.99
C ARG A 2 2.62 -8.40 -5.83
N PHE A 3 1.60 -7.92 -5.15
CA PHE A 3 1.68 -6.99 -4.03
C PHE A 3 1.30 -7.68 -2.73
N PHE A 4 2.17 -7.57 -1.74
CA PHE A 4 1.94 -8.08 -0.39
C PHE A 4 1.42 -6.95 0.49
N LEU A 5 0.28 -7.15 1.15
CA LEU A 5 -0.27 -6.21 2.12
C LEU A 5 0.13 -6.64 3.53
N ASP A 6 0.89 -5.77 4.19
CA ASP A 6 1.37 -5.94 5.56
C ASP A 6 0.20 -5.97 6.57
N GLU A 7 0.42 -6.57 7.74
CA GLU A 7 -0.62 -6.75 8.77
C GLU A 7 -1.04 -5.44 9.46
N ASN A 8 -0.18 -4.42 9.39
CA ASN A 8 -0.51 -3.07 9.85
C ASN A 8 -1.43 -2.29 8.89
N GLU A 9 -1.79 -2.89 7.75
CA GLU A 9 -2.74 -2.33 6.81
C GLU A 9 -4.12 -2.99 6.88
N THR A 10 -5.15 -2.26 6.47
CA THR A 10 -6.50 -2.83 6.40
C THR A 10 -6.72 -3.62 5.10
N PRO A 11 -7.15 -4.90 5.18
CA PRO A 11 -7.45 -5.69 3.98
C PRO A 11 -8.63 -5.12 3.16
N ALA A 12 -9.41 -4.21 3.75
CA ALA A 12 -10.54 -3.55 3.09
C ALA A 12 -10.13 -2.73 1.85
N ILE A 13 -8.84 -2.38 1.69
CA ILE A 13 -8.37 -1.65 0.51
C ILE A 13 -8.17 -2.57 -0.72
N LEU A 14 -8.02 -3.88 -0.53
CA LEU A 14 -7.66 -4.79 -1.63
C LEU A 14 -8.77 -5.06 -2.65
N PRO A 15 -10.05 -5.23 -2.28
CA PRO A 15 -11.11 -5.48 -3.26
C PRO A 15 -11.20 -4.42 -4.38
N PRO A 16 -11.21 -3.10 -4.10
CA PRO A 16 -11.21 -2.10 -5.16
C PRO A 16 -9.90 -2.08 -5.95
N LEU A 17 -8.74 -2.25 -5.31
CA LEU A 17 -7.45 -2.33 -6.02
C LEU A 17 -7.41 -3.52 -6.99
N SER A 18 -7.82 -4.69 -6.54
CA SER A 18 -7.86 -5.92 -7.36
C SER A 18 -8.85 -5.80 -8.51
N THR A 19 -9.95 -5.06 -8.33
CA THR A 19 -10.94 -4.81 -9.39
C THR A 19 -10.38 -3.88 -10.47
N VAL A 20 -9.69 -2.81 -10.08
CA VAL A 20 -9.16 -1.80 -11.01
C VAL A 20 -7.87 -2.28 -11.69
N PHE A 21 -6.96 -2.88 -10.92
CA PHE A 21 -5.65 -3.35 -11.37
C PHE A 21 -5.64 -4.87 -11.56
N PHE A 22 -6.63 -5.39 -12.29
CA PHE A 22 -6.93 -6.82 -12.42
C PHE A 22 -5.83 -7.67 -13.09
N HIS A 23 -4.82 -7.05 -13.71
CA HIS A 23 -3.62 -7.74 -14.20
C HIS A 23 -2.55 -7.94 -13.12
N HIS A 24 -2.81 -7.50 -11.89
CA HIS A 24 -1.93 -7.60 -10.74
C HIS A 24 -2.60 -8.42 -9.64
N GLU A 25 -1.79 -9.04 -8.79
CA GLU A 25 -2.24 -9.85 -7.66
C GLU A 25 -2.00 -9.09 -6.36
N PHE A 26 -2.97 -9.12 -5.46
CA PHE A 26 -2.85 -8.53 -4.13
C PHE A 26 -3.18 -9.60 -3.09
N ARG A 27 -2.31 -9.78 -2.10
CA ARG A 27 -2.45 -10.80 -1.06
C ARG A 27 -2.11 -10.20 0.30
N THR A 28 -2.83 -10.59 1.34
CA THR A 28 -2.55 -10.11 2.70
C THR A 28 -1.53 -11.00 3.41
N ALA A 29 -0.90 -10.47 4.46
CA ALA A 29 -0.11 -11.26 5.39
C ALA A 29 -0.87 -12.50 5.90
N HIS A 30 -2.18 -12.35 6.15
CA HIS A 30 -3.03 -13.46 6.57
C HIS A 30 -3.21 -14.52 5.46
N ASP A 31 -3.49 -14.11 4.21
CA ASP A 31 -3.65 -15.03 3.07
C ASP A 31 -2.39 -15.85 2.79
N GLU A 32 -1.24 -15.28 3.11
CA GLU A 32 0.07 -15.89 2.95
C GLU A 32 0.56 -16.62 4.21
N GLY A 33 -0.17 -16.54 5.33
CA GLY A 33 0.25 -17.15 6.60
C GLY A 33 1.55 -16.55 7.15
N LEU A 34 1.76 -15.26 6.94
CA LEU A 34 2.93 -14.47 7.37
C LEU A 34 2.59 -13.47 8.49
N SER A 35 1.42 -13.57 9.12
CA SER A 35 1.05 -12.73 10.25
C SER A 35 1.99 -12.96 11.46
N GLY A 36 2.40 -11.87 12.11
CA GLY A 36 3.30 -11.89 13.27
C GLY A 36 4.74 -12.34 12.99
N VAL A 37 5.15 -12.43 11.72
CA VAL A 37 6.55 -12.68 11.33
C VAL A 37 7.37 -11.41 11.56
N MET A 38 8.60 -11.55 12.06
CA MET A 38 9.51 -10.43 12.30
C MET A 38 9.88 -9.71 10.99
N ASP A 39 10.04 -8.39 11.02
CA ASP A 39 10.12 -7.56 9.80
C ASP A 39 11.18 -8.00 8.78
N THR A 40 12.41 -8.29 9.21
CA THR A 40 13.48 -8.73 8.29
C THR A 40 13.18 -10.11 7.70
N GLU A 41 12.69 -11.05 8.51
CA GLU A 41 12.25 -12.38 8.07
C GLU A 41 11.06 -12.27 7.11
N LEU A 42 10.14 -11.34 7.37
CA LEU A 42 8.98 -11.06 6.54
C LEU A 42 9.42 -10.58 5.15
N ILE A 43 10.35 -9.63 5.07
CA ILE A 43 10.86 -9.10 3.79
C ILE A 43 11.46 -10.22 2.94
N HIS A 44 12.29 -11.10 3.52
CA HIS A 44 12.83 -12.25 2.81
C HIS A 44 11.74 -13.24 2.40
N ALA A 45 10.83 -13.60 3.30
CA ALA A 45 9.75 -14.54 2.99
C ALA A 45 8.79 -14.03 1.89
N VAL A 46 8.51 -12.73 1.87
CA VAL A 46 7.71 -12.06 0.84
C VAL A 46 8.44 -12.10 -0.50
N SER A 47 9.73 -11.77 -0.54
CA SER A 47 10.54 -11.87 -1.76
C SER A 47 10.65 -13.30 -2.29
N ASP A 48 10.94 -14.28 -1.41
CA ASP A 48 11.07 -15.71 -1.77
C ASP A 48 9.78 -16.27 -2.37
N ARG A 49 8.63 -15.73 -1.98
CA ARG A 49 7.32 -16.08 -2.55
C ARG A 49 7.05 -15.42 -3.89
N GLY A 50 7.94 -14.57 -4.39
CA GLY A 50 7.82 -13.89 -5.67
C GLY A 50 6.89 -12.69 -5.63
N PHE A 51 6.78 -11.99 -4.50
CA PHE A 51 6.15 -10.67 -4.46
C PHE A 51 7.13 -9.61 -4.94
N ASP A 52 6.60 -8.64 -5.68
CA ASP A 52 7.40 -7.54 -6.23
C ASP A 52 7.45 -6.33 -5.27
N ALA A 53 6.43 -6.17 -4.42
CA ALA A 53 6.32 -5.03 -3.53
C ALA A 53 5.56 -5.36 -2.23
N ILE A 54 5.96 -4.69 -1.15
CA ILE A 54 5.23 -4.65 0.12
C ILE A 54 4.46 -3.32 0.25
N MET A 55 3.21 -3.41 0.69
CA MET A 55 2.33 -2.29 1.01
C MET A 55 2.16 -2.20 2.54
N THR A 56 2.56 -1.09 3.15
CA THR A 56 2.67 -0.98 4.62
C THR A 56 2.45 0.44 5.15
N GLN A 57 2.04 0.56 6.41
CA GLN A 57 2.00 1.83 7.15
C GLN A 57 3.28 2.12 7.92
N ASP A 58 4.19 1.14 8.03
CA ASP A 58 5.41 1.32 8.79
C ASP A 58 6.47 2.06 7.97
N ARG A 59 6.64 3.33 8.32
CA ARG A 59 7.64 4.21 7.71
C ARG A 59 9.00 4.11 8.38
N ASN A 60 9.07 3.49 9.56
CA ASN A 60 10.31 3.33 10.31
C ASN A 60 11.18 2.23 9.71
N GLN A 61 10.62 1.30 8.94
CA GLN A 61 11.36 0.27 8.20
C GLN A 61 12.49 0.86 7.34
N LEU A 62 12.24 2.00 6.69
CA LEU A 62 13.25 2.68 5.87
C LEU A 62 14.35 3.37 6.71
N SER A 63 14.08 3.63 7.99
CA SER A 63 15.04 4.20 8.94
C SER A 63 15.80 3.13 9.73
N ASN A 64 15.21 1.93 9.87
CA ASN A 64 15.90 0.75 10.37
C ASN A 64 16.88 0.27 9.29
N ARG A 65 18.16 0.17 9.67
CA ARG A 65 19.21 -0.24 8.73
C ARG A 65 18.99 -1.66 8.23
N ASP A 66 18.65 -2.59 9.11
CA ASP A 66 18.59 -4.02 8.78
C ASP A 66 17.42 -4.30 7.81
N GLU A 67 16.26 -3.69 8.05
CA GLU A 67 15.09 -3.81 7.18
C GLU A 67 15.32 -3.11 5.82
N ARG A 68 15.90 -1.91 5.82
CA ARG A 68 16.24 -1.22 4.57
C ARG A 68 17.25 -2.01 3.76
N ASP A 69 18.29 -2.55 4.39
CA ASP A 69 19.30 -3.34 3.71
C ASP A 69 18.68 -4.65 3.16
N ALA A 70 17.72 -5.27 3.88
CA ALA A 70 16.96 -6.43 3.39
C ALA A 70 16.06 -6.10 2.18
N LEU A 71 15.40 -4.94 2.14
CA LEU A 71 14.66 -4.47 0.96
C LEU A 71 15.58 -4.34 -0.25
N ILE A 72 16.76 -3.74 -0.06
CA ILE A 72 17.76 -3.55 -1.12
C ILE A 72 18.27 -4.91 -1.64
N GLU A 73 18.63 -5.82 -0.73
CA GLU A 73 19.14 -7.15 -1.07
C GLU A 73 18.12 -7.97 -1.88
N THR A 74 16.86 -7.95 -1.44
CA THR A 74 15.77 -8.72 -2.05
C THR A 74 15.20 -8.09 -3.31
N GLY A 75 15.50 -6.81 -3.56
CA GLY A 75 14.89 -6.05 -4.65
C GLY A 75 13.40 -5.70 -4.41
N LEU A 76 12.86 -5.98 -3.22
CA LEU A 76 11.45 -5.78 -2.90
C LEU A 76 11.14 -4.28 -2.82
N HIS A 77 10.17 -3.81 -3.62
CA HIS A 77 9.74 -2.41 -3.56
C HIS A 77 8.94 -2.14 -2.29
N TRP A 78 9.18 -0.97 -1.68
CA TRP A 78 8.43 -0.52 -0.52
C TRP A 78 7.37 0.49 -0.96
N ILE A 79 6.11 0.29 -0.59
CA ILE A 79 5.01 1.21 -0.89
C ILE A 79 4.27 1.53 0.39
N GLY A 80 4.34 2.77 0.86
CA GLY A 80 3.68 3.11 2.12
C GLY A 80 3.20 4.54 2.23
N HIS A 81 2.23 4.74 3.11
CA HIS A 81 1.70 6.05 3.45
C HIS A 81 1.76 6.30 4.96
N ARG A 82 1.53 7.55 5.34
CA ARG A 82 1.26 7.89 6.75
C ARG A 82 -0.15 7.44 7.09
N GLN A 83 -0.36 6.86 8.27
CA GLN A 83 -1.70 6.62 8.81
C GLN A 83 -2.58 7.89 8.66
N PRO A 84 -3.75 7.79 8.01
CA PRO A 84 -4.70 8.90 7.96
C PRO A 84 -5.07 9.40 9.36
N ASP A 85 -5.26 10.71 9.51
CA ASP A 85 -5.83 11.32 10.72
C ASP A 85 -7.37 11.13 10.70
N ALA A 86 -7.79 9.87 10.71
CA ALA A 86 -9.16 9.43 10.58
C ALA A 86 -9.29 7.98 11.08
N ASP A 87 -10.49 7.61 11.55
CA ASP A 87 -10.79 6.28 12.07
C ASP A 87 -11.93 5.59 11.30
N GLY A 88 -12.04 4.27 11.51
CA GLY A 88 -13.13 3.44 11.02
C GLY A 88 -13.35 3.57 9.51
N LEU A 89 -14.56 3.95 9.10
CA LEU A 89 -14.90 4.10 7.68
C LEU A 89 -14.03 5.16 6.98
N LEU A 90 -13.73 6.28 7.65
CA LEU A 90 -12.98 7.37 7.01
C LEU A 90 -11.50 7.00 6.81
N TYR A 91 -10.94 6.18 7.69
CA TYR A 91 -9.63 5.56 7.48
C TYR A 91 -9.63 4.72 6.19
N ILE A 92 -10.57 3.78 6.06
CA ILE A 92 -10.68 2.90 4.89
C ILE A 92 -10.84 3.73 3.60
N VAL A 93 -11.71 4.73 3.61
CA VAL A 93 -11.94 5.62 2.46
C VAL A 93 -10.65 6.35 2.08
N THR A 94 -9.92 6.89 3.05
CA THR A 94 -8.71 7.66 2.79
C THR A 94 -7.60 6.78 2.24
N SER A 95 -7.31 5.63 2.87
CA SER A 95 -6.26 4.70 2.43
C SER A 95 -6.59 4.13 1.05
N THR A 96 -7.83 3.68 0.84
CA THR A 96 -8.28 3.15 -0.46
C THR A 96 -8.11 4.19 -1.57
N ALA A 97 -8.57 5.42 -1.34
CA ALA A 97 -8.49 6.48 -2.35
C ALA A 97 -7.04 6.90 -2.62
N ALA A 98 -6.19 6.94 -1.59
CA ALA A 98 -4.78 7.26 -1.73
C ALA A 98 -4.05 6.21 -2.60
N TYR A 99 -4.25 4.92 -2.33
CA TYR A 99 -3.65 3.86 -3.14
C TYR A 99 -4.21 3.83 -4.57
N LEU A 100 -5.53 3.94 -4.77
CA LEU A 100 -6.13 3.99 -6.10
C LEU A 100 -5.58 5.14 -6.94
N ALA A 101 -5.38 6.31 -6.34
CA ALA A 101 -4.84 7.48 -7.02
C ALA A 101 -3.34 7.34 -7.33
N ALA A 102 -2.57 6.70 -6.45
CA ALA A 102 -1.12 6.56 -6.59
C ALA A 102 -0.71 5.41 -7.53
N MET A 103 -1.46 4.31 -7.53
CA MET A 103 -1.05 3.06 -8.15
C MET A 103 -0.73 3.16 -9.66
N PRO A 104 -1.46 3.90 -10.52
CA PRO A 104 -1.08 4.05 -11.92
C PRO A 104 0.33 4.64 -12.10
N HIS A 105 0.71 5.58 -11.24
CA HIS A 105 2.03 6.21 -11.26
C HIS A 105 3.12 5.30 -10.69
N ILE A 106 2.78 4.54 -9.65
CA ILE A 106 3.70 3.54 -9.07
C ILE A 106 4.01 2.46 -10.11
N LEU A 107 3.00 1.93 -10.79
CA LEU A 107 3.17 0.89 -11.81
C LEU A 107 4.01 1.36 -13.00
N ASP A 108 3.80 2.59 -13.45
CA ASP A 108 4.62 3.22 -14.50
C ASP A 108 6.08 3.34 -14.05
N GLU A 109 6.33 3.88 -12.85
CA GLU A 109 7.69 4.06 -12.34
C GLU A 109 8.40 2.72 -12.08
N ILE A 110 7.74 1.74 -11.46
CA ILE A 110 8.33 0.41 -11.22
C ILE A 110 8.77 -0.24 -12.54
N SER A 111 8.00 -0.06 -13.62
CA SER A 111 8.36 -0.61 -14.93
C SER A 111 9.63 -0.01 -15.54
N ASN A 112 10.10 1.13 -15.01
CA ASN A 112 11.21 1.92 -15.56
C ASN A 112 12.46 1.94 -14.67
N VAL A 113 12.42 1.36 -13.46
CA VAL A 113 13.54 1.35 -12.51
C VAL A 113 14.14 -0.04 -12.33
N THR A 114 15.38 -0.11 -11.85
CA THR A 114 16.04 -1.37 -11.47
C THR A 114 16.33 -1.41 -9.97
N GLY A 115 16.09 -2.56 -9.35
CA GLY A 115 16.27 -2.75 -7.91
C GLY A 115 15.17 -2.10 -7.06
N ALA A 116 15.26 -2.30 -5.74
CA ALA A 116 14.27 -1.83 -4.78
C ALA A 116 14.15 -0.30 -4.77
N HIS A 117 12.90 0.18 -4.69
CA HIS A 117 12.56 1.60 -4.64
C HIS A 117 11.44 1.83 -3.61
N ALA A 118 11.45 3.00 -2.99
CA ALA A 118 10.45 3.42 -2.01
C ALA A 118 9.43 4.39 -2.62
N PHE A 119 8.15 4.04 -2.54
CA PHE A 119 7.03 4.82 -3.05
C PHE A 119 6.22 5.38 -1.88
N HIS A 120 6.30 6.69 -1.68
CA HIS A 120 5.58 7.38 -0.61
C HIS A 120 4.19 7.83 -1.07
N VAL A 121 3.18 7.00 -0.78
CA VAL A 121 1.77 7.30 -1.07
C VAL A 121 1.29 8.46 -0.19
N ARG A 122 0.55 9.40 -0.80
CA ARG A 122 0.06 10.61 -0.14
C ARG A 122 -1.44 10.50 0.12
N ASN A 123 -1.83 10.78 1.37
CA ASN A 123 -3.24 10.83 1.75
C ASN A 123 -3.98 11.95 1.02
N LEU A 124 -5.25 11.70 0.67
CA LEU A 124 -6.11 12.69 0.01
C LEU A 124 -6.94 13.45 1.08
N PRO A 125 -7.01 14.80 1.02
CA PRO A 125 -7.84 15.56 1.93
C PRO A 125 -9.33 15.19 1.84
N LEU A 126 -10.02 15.03 2.97
CA LEU A 126 -11.46 14.69 3.05
C LEU A 126 -12.35 15.93 3.28
N LEU A 127 -12.10 17.05 2.62
CA LEU A 127 -12.91 18.25 2.83
C LEU A 127 -14.31 18.06 2.23
N LYS A 128 -15.37 18.39 3.00
CA LYS A 128 -16.77 18.24 2.57
C LYS A 128 -17.06 18.83 1.19
N GLY A 129 -16.56 20.04 0.92
CA GLY A 129 -16.75 20.73 -0.35
C GLY A 129 -16.10 20.04 -1.57
N GLN A 130 -15.16 19.12 -1.34
CA GLN A 130 -14.53 18.30 -2.38
C GLN A 130 -15.27 16.98 -2.62
N ARG A 131 -16.33 16.68 -1.85
CA ARG A 131 -17.03 15.38 -1.89
C ARG A 131 -18.47 15.51 -2.29
N VAL A 132 -19.14 16.57 -1.86
CA VAL A 132 -20.54 16.78 -2.14
C VAL A 132 -20.87 18.26 -2.23
N THR A 133 -21.60 18.63 -3.28
CA THR A 133 -22.33 19.91 -3.33
C THR A 133 -23.76 19.66 -2.87
N VAL A 134 -24.20 20.41 -1.86
CA VAL A 134 -25.58 20.34 -1.37
C VAL A 134 -26.35 21.50 -1.96
N SER A 135 -27.34 21.21 -2.80
CA SER A 135 -28.25 22.21 -3.35
C SER A 135 -29.70 21.82 -3.06
N ARG A 136 -30.54 22.83 -2.87
CA ARG A 136 -31.99 22.62 -2.72
C ARG A 136 -32.59 22.41 -4.10
N LEU A 137 -33.34 21.31 -4.28
CA LEU A 137 -34.14 21.10 -5.49
C LEU A 137 -35.21 22.21 -5.58
N LYS A 138 -35.35 22.82 -6.75
CA LYS A 138 -36.41 23.81 -7.00
C LYS A 138 -37.74 23.07 -7.08
N THR A 139 -38.69 23.45 -6.23
CA THR A 139 -40.13 23.16 -6.40
C THR A 139 -40.72 24.10 -7.42
#